data_AF-A0AA42NCW2-F1
#
_entry.id   AF-A0AA42NCW2-F1
#
_cell.length_a   1.000
_cell.length_b   1.000
_cell.length_c   1.000
_cell.angle_alpha   90.00
_cell.angle_beta   90.00
_cell.angle_gamma   90.00
#
_symmetry.space_group_name_H-M   'P 1'
#
loop_
_entity.id
_entity.type
_entity.pdbx_description
1 polymer ?
#
loop_
_entity_poly.entity_id
_entity_poly.type
_entity_poly.pdbx_seq_one_letter_code
_entity_poly.pdbx_strand_id
1 'polypeptide(L)'
;MWRGGAYAIIDGQHRTHAAAICGFSQVPCQIVQMNRTEQAAAFAAVNGVVTAVTVWQLLKAALAAGEQWAVTARSIAEEGGCRLMTSNGSSLTKVAGDIYGIKGFLSVIETRPRDAVVAALKALMKAEGYNDNREIWDSALLIPLLLALSERPPALSNPGFVSALEKYDIWDLVDRDASERRAALRLGRKHPPKSETLRTGILTWIDTAFPARIALPPSEKLTRQEAMARVAAIGVNL
;
A
#
# COMPACT_ATOMS: atom_id res chain seq x y z
N MET A 1 -17.59 -14.96 -47.70
CA MET A 1 -18.24 -13.83 -48.43
C MET A 1 -19.36 -13.27 -47.56
N TRP A 2 -19.21 -12.05 -47.04
CA TRP A 2 -20.31 -11.35 -46.35
C TRP A 2 -21.25 -10.75 -47.42
N ARG A 3 -22.55 -10.71 -47.11
CA ARG A 3 -23.62 -10.43 -48.09
C ARG A 3 -23.39 -9.10 -48.83
N GLY A 4 -23.24 -9.15 -50.16
CA GLY A 4 -23.16 -7.96 -51.02
C GLY A 4 -21.83 -7.69 -51.74
N GLY A 5 -20.83 -8.58 -51.63
CA GLY A 5 -19.55 -8.42 -52.35
C GLY A 5 -18.54 -7.47 -51.71
N ALA A 6 -18.86 -6.93 -50.52
CA ALA A 6 -17.98 -6.07 -49.73
C ALA A 6 -17.21 -6.86 -48.66
N TYR A 7 -16.03 -6.37 -48.28
CA TYR A 7 -15.20 -6.90 -47.20
C TYR A 7 -15.32 -6.03 -45.95
N ALA A 8 -15.38 -6.65 -44.77
CA ALA A 8 -15.29 -5.93 -43.50
C ALA A 8 -13.83 -5.63 -43.16
N ILE A 9 -13.53 -4.39 -42.79
CA ILE A 9 -12.19 -3.98 -42.32
C ILE A 9 -12.08 -4.35 -40.84
N ILE A 10 -11.10 -5.17 -40.49
CA ILE A 10 -10.80 -5.57 -39.10
C ILE A 10 -9.63 -4.78 -38.49
N ASP A 11 -8.71 -4.29 -39.34
CA ASP A 11 -7.55 -3.46 -39.01
C ASP A 11 -7.21 -2.56 -40.20
N GLY A 12 -6.58 -1.40 -39.95
CA GLY A 12 -6.19 -0.45 -41.00
C GLY A 12 -7.25 0.60 -41.35
N GLN A 13 -8.27 0.78 -40.51
CA GLN A 13 -9.32 1.80 -40.70
C GLN A 13 -8.75 3.22 -40.83
N HIS A 14 -7.78 3.58 -39.97
CA HIS A 14 -7.13 4.89 -39.99
C HIS A 14 -6.28 5.08 -41.25
N ARG A 15 -5.58 4.03 -41.71
CA ARG A 15 -4.77 4.06 -42.94
C ARG A 15 -5.64 4.21 -44.18
N THR A 16 -6.77 3.50 -44.22
CA THR A 16 -7.74 3.59 -45.32
C THR A 16 -8.35 4.98 -45.39
N HIS A 17 -8.70 5.57 -44.24
CA HIS A 17 -9.22 6.93 -44.17
C HIS A 17 -8.17 7.97 -44.60
N ALA A 18 -6.92 7.85 -44.14
CA ALA A 18 -5.83 8.75 -44.51
C ALA A 18 -5.50 8.67 -46.01
N ALA A 19 -5.51 7.47 -46.60
CA ALA A 19 -5.31 7.28 -48.03
C ALA A 19 -6.40 7.95 -48.88
N ALA A 20 -7.66 7.87 -48.44
CA ALA A 20 -8.77 8.55 -49.09
C ALA A 20 -8.61 10.09 -49.04
N ILE A 21 -8.20 10.65 -47.90
CA ILE A 21 -7.90 12.09 -47.77
C ILE A 21 -6.77 12.51 -48.72
N CYS A 22 -5.76 11.65 -48.91
CA CYS A 22 -4.64 11.90 -49.81
C CYS A 22 -4.96 11.64 -51.30
N GLY A 23 -6.23 11.35 -51.64
CA GLY A 23 -6.68 11.16 -53.02
C GLY A 23 -6.35 9.79 -53.64
N PHE A 24 -5.92 8.81 -52.84
CA PHE A 24 -5.72 7.45 -53.34
C PHE A 24 -7.06 6.74 -53.53
N SER A 25 -7.29 6.17 -54.71
CA SER A 25 -8.51 5.43 -55.04
C SER A 25 -8.49 3.97 -54.58
N GLN A 26 -7.32 3.44 -54.18
CA GLN A 26 -7.13 2.06 -53.74
C GLN A 26 -6.05 1.96 -52.66
N VAL A 27 -6.18 0.98 -51.76
CA VAL A 27 -5.17 0.62 -50.76
C VAL A 27 -4.87 -0.88 -50.82
N PRO A 28 -3.60 -1.31 -50.68
CA PRO A 28 -3.28 -2.72 -50.53
C PRO A 28 -3.98 -3.29 -49.28
N CYS A 29 -4.64 -4.43 -49.42
CA CYS A 29 -5.28 -5.14 -48.32
C CYS A 29 -4.92 -6.62 -48.33
N GLN A 30 -4.92 -7.23 -47.15
CA GLN A 30 -4.81 -8.67 -46.99
C GLN A 30 -6.19 -9.24 -46.66
N ILE A 31 -6.65 -10.18 -47.48
CA ILE A 31 -7.93 -10.85 -47.26
C ILE A 31 -7.66 -12.10 -46.43
N VAL A 32 -8.29 -12.20 -45.27
CA VAL A 32 -8.25 -13.40 -44.43
C VAL A 32 -9.69 -13.90 -44.25
N GLN A 33 -9.90 -15.19 -44.49
CA GLN A 33 -11.17 -15.84 -44.19
C GLN A 33 -11.18 -16.24 -42.71
N MET A 34 -12.15 -15.74 -41.96
CA MET A 34 -12.29 -16.02 -40.53
C MET A 34 -13.77 -16.29 -40.22
N ASN A 35 -14.02 -17.19 -39.27
CA ASN A 35 -15.34 -17.32 -38.65
C ASN A 35 -15.60 -16.14 -37.67
N ARG A 36 -16.84 -15.99 -37.18
CA ARG A 36 -17.20 -14.87 -36.29
C ARG A 36 -16.39 -14.83 -34.99
N THR A 37 -16.02 -15.99 -34.45
CA THR A 37 -15.23 -16.11 -33.22
C THR A 37 -13.79 -15.66 -33.46
N GLU A 38 -13.19 -16.09 -34.57
CA GLU A 38 -11.86 -15.68 -35.02
C GLU A 38 -11.80 -14.18 -35.33
N GLN A 39 -12.87 -13.62 -35.92
CA GLN A 39 -12.98 -12.19 -36.17
C GLN A 39 -12.97 -11.37 -34.87
N ALA A 40 -13.73 -11.81 -33.86
CA ALA A 40 -13.76 -11.16 -32.55
C ALA A 40 -12.41 -11.28 -31.82
N ALA A 41 -11.76 -12.45 -31.90
CA ALA A 41 -10.44 -12.68 -31.32
C ALA A 41 -9.36 -11.83 -32.01
N ALA A 42 -9.38 -11.72 -33.34
CA ALA A 42 -8.48 -10.87 -34.10
C ALA A 42 -8.70 -9.39 -33.79
N PHE A 43 -9.96 -8.94 -33.71
CA PHE A 43 -10.29 -7.58 -33.29
C PHE A 43 -9.77 -7.29 -31.88
N ALA A 44 -9.97 -8.21 -30.93
CA ALA A 44 -9.46 -8.08 -29.57
C ALA A 44 -7.93 -8.15 -29.49
N ALA A 45 -7.25 -8.93 -30.34
CA ALA A 45 -5.80 -9.00 -30.37
C ALA A 45 -5.17 -7.72 -30.97
N VAL A 46 -5.76 -7.20 -32.06
CA VAL A 46 -5.28 -5.98 -32.74
C VAL A 46 -5.54 -4.74 -31.87
N ASN A 47 -6.74 -4.62 -31.28
CA ASN A 47 -7.11 -3.46 -30.47
C ASN A 47 -6.79 -3.62 -28.99
N GLY A 48 -6.50 -4.85 -28.53
CA GLY A 48 -6.20 -5.14 -27.13
C GLY A 48 -4.78 -4.80 -26.70
N VAL A 49 -3.89 -4.45 -27.65
CA VAL A 49 -2.56 -3.89 -27.35
C VAL A 49 -2.69 -2.38 -27.07
N VAL A 50 -3.55 -2.02 -26.13
CA VAL A 50 -3.40 -0.73 -25.43
C VAL A 50 -2.26 -0.95 -24.46
N THR A 51 -1.17 -0.18 -24.58
CA THR A 51 -0.12 -0.22 -23.57
C THR A 51 -0.74 0.25 -22.26
N ALA A 52 -1.00 -0.69 -21.34
CA ALA A 52 -1.60 -0.37 -20.06
C ALA A 52 -0.71 0.65 -19.34
N VAL A 53 -1.25 1.83 -19.05
CA VAL A 53 -0.53 2.86 -18.32
C VAL A 53 -0.26 2.32 -16.92
N THR A 54 1.02 2.09 -16.62
CA THR A 54 1.44 1.56 -15.33
C THR A 54 1.24 2.61 -14.24
N VAL A 55 1.11 2.16 -12.98
CA VAL A 55 0.98 3.09 -11.83
C VAL A 55 2.18 4.05 -11.72
N TRP A 56 3.37 3.61 -12.10
CA TRP A 56 4.57 4.44 -12.12
C TRP A 56 4.49 5.53 -13.18
N GLN A 57 3.97 5.22 -14.37
CA GLN A 57 3.74 6.22 -15.43
C GLN A 57 2.67 7.23 -14.99
N LEU A 58 1.60 6.77 -14.35
CA LEU A 58 0.58 7.67 -13.77
C LEU A 58 1.17 8.59 -12.70
N LEU A 59 1.94 8.05 -11.76
CA LEU A 59 2.61 8.83 -10.73
C LEU A 59 3.58 9.85 -11.34
N LYS A 60 4.39 9.44 -12.32
CA LYS A 60 5.33 10.33 -13.00
C LYS A 60 4.61 11.47 -13.72
N ALA A 61 3.53 11.17 -14.42
CA ALA A 61 2.70 12.18 -15.09
C ALA A 61 2.04 13.14 -14.09
N ALA A 62 1.47 12.60 -13.01
CA ALA A 62 0.84 13.39 -11.96
C ALA A 62 1.83 14.30 -11.22
N LEU A 63 3.04 13.83 -10.96
CA LEU A 63 4.13 14.65 -10.41
C LEU A 63 4.54 15.77 -11.37
N ALA A 64 4.62 15.49 -12.68
CA ALA A 64 4.92 16.50 -13.68
C ALA A 64 3.81 17.55 -13.82
N ALA A 65 2.54 17.13 -13.66
CA ALA A 65 1.37 18.00 -13.67
C ALA A 65 1.17 18.77 -12.35
N GLY A 66 1.92 18.45 -11.29
CA GLY A 66 1.76 19.09 -9.98
C GLY A 66 0.51 18.64 -9.22
N GLU A 67 -0.03 17.47 -9.53
CA GLU A 67 -1.23 16.93 -8.88
C GLU A 67 -1.01 16.78 -7.37
N GLN A 68 -1.93 17.33 -6.58
CA GLN A 68 -1.74 17.48 -5.13
C GLN A 68 -1.54 16.13 -4.43
N TRP A 69 -2.26 15.08 -4.86
CA TRP A 69 -2.12 13.75 -4.28
C TRP A 69 -0.72 13.17 -4.50
N ALA A 70 -0.12 13.38 -5.67
CA ALA A 70 1.19 12.86 -6.04
C ALA A 70 2.30 13.63 -5.33
N VAL A 71 2.20 14.96 -5.30
CA VAL A 71 3.13 15.84 -4.57
C VAL A 71 3.09 15.52 -3.07
N THR A 72 1.89 15.32 -2.51
CA THR A 72 1.71 14.98 -1.10
C THR A 72 2.31 13.61 -0.80
N ALA A 73 2.05 12.59 -1.61
CA ALA A 73 2.61 11.25 -1.43
C ALA A 73 4.15 11.27 -1.46
N ARG A 74 4.75 11.97 -2.43
CA ARG A 74 6.20 12.14 -2.51
C ARG A 74 6.75 12.86 -1.28
N SER A 75 6.10 13.95 -0.86
CA SER A 75 6.51 14.73 0.32
C SER A 75 6.47 13.90 1.60
N ILE A 76 5.45 13.04 1.80
CA ILE A 76 5.37 12.16 2.98
C ILE A 76 6.52 11.16 2.99
N ALA A 77 6.83 10.54 1.83
CA ALA A 77 7.94 9.63 1.71
C ALA A 77 9.28 10.34 2.03
N GLU A 78 9.52 11.49 1.40
CA GLU A 78 10.75 12.28 1.59
C GLU A 78 10.93 12.74 3.04
N GLU A 79 9.87 13.23 3.68
CA GLU A 79 9.89 13.63 5.09
C GLU A 79 10.20 12.44 6.01
N GLY A 80 9.77 11.23 5.62
CA GLY A 80 10.11 9.96 6.26
C GLY A 80 11.54 9.48 6.04
N GLY A 81 12.35 10.19 5.23
CA GLY A 81 13.69 9.75 4.82
C GLY A 81 13.69 8.73 3.69
N CYS A 82 12.58 8.60 2.96
CA CYS A 82 12.34 7.58 1.94
C CYS A 82 12.19 8.21 0.55
N ARG A 83 12.15 7.38 -0.50
CA ARG A 83 11.93 7.82 -1.88
C ARG A 83 10.76 7.08 -2.51
N LEU A 84 9.78 7.82 -3.02
CA LEU A 84 8.68 7.26 -3.79
C LEU A 84 9.14 7.03 -5.24
N MET A 85 9.21 5.78 -5.66
CA MET A 85 9.81 5.42 -6.95
C MET A 85 8.85 5.65 -8.12
N THR A 86 9.37 6.16 -9.24
CA THR A 86 8.58 6.48 -10.45
C THR A 86 8.81 5.50 -11.61
N SER A 87 9.51 4.40 -11.32
CA SER A 87 9.73 3.28 -12.23
C SER A 87 9.97 2.01 -11.41
N ASN A 88 9.73 0.85 -12.00
CA ASN A 88 10.16 -0.40 -11.39
C ASN A 88 11.67 -0.57 -11.60
N GLY A 89 12.42 -0.66 -10.52
CA GLY A 89 13.85 -0.95 -10.55
C GLY A 89 14.11 -2.46 -10.70
N SER A 90 15.33 -2.82 -11.08
CA SER A 90 15.79 -4.21 -10.96
C SER A 90 15.87 -4.59 -9.48
N SER A 91 15.62 -5.85 -9.13
CA SER A 91 15.80 -6.34 -7.75
C SER A 91 17.22 -6.06 -7.21
N LEU A 92 18.21 -5.98 -8.09
CA LEU A 92 19.60 -5.65 -7.74
C LEU A 92 19.81 -4.17 -7.38
N THR A 93 18.95 -3.27 -7.85
CA THR A 93 19.05 -1.83 -7.61
C THR A 93 18.13 -1.33 -6.50
N LYS A 94 17.23 -2.19 -6.00
CA LYS A 94 16.34 -1.85 -4.89
C LYS A 94 17.14 -1.76 -3.60
N VAL A 95 16.97 -0.64 -2.89
CA VAL A 95 17.57 -0.40 -1.57
C VAL A 95 16.48 -0.08 -0.55
N ALA A 96 16.82 -0.23 0.72
CA ALA A 96 15.95 0.24 1.79
C ALA A 96 15.69 1.75 1.67
N GLY A 97 14.49 2.16 2.04
CA GLY A 97 13.98 3.53 1.83
C GLY A 97 13.31 3.77 0.48
N ASP A 98 13.48 2.89 -0.51
CA ASP A 98 12.78 3.02 -1.80
C ASP A 98 11.39 2.36 -1.75
N ILE A 99 10.34 3.16 -1.97
CA ILE A 99 8.95 2.71 -1.98
C ILE A 99 8.50 2.46 -3.42
N TYR A 100 8.48 1.20 -3.83
CA TYR A 100 7.97 0.77 -5.14
C TYR A 100 6.47 0.48 -5.14
N GLY A 101 5.90 0.19 -3.97
CA GLY A 101 4.50 -0.20 -3.77
C GLY A 101 3.49 0.94 -3.82
N ILE A 102 3.43 1.67 -4.94
CA ILE A 102 2.71 2.96 -5.02
C ILE A 102 1.24 2.84 -4.59
N LYS A 103 0.50 1.86 -5.11
CA LYS A 103 -0.93 1.69 -4.76
C LYS A 103 -1.14 1.44 -3.27
N GLY A 104 -0.32 0.58 -2.68
CA GLY A 104 -0.40 0.27 -1.25
C GLY A 104 -0.05 1.49 -0.41
N PHE A 105 1.01 2.21 -0.78
CA PHE A 105 1.43 3.40 -0.06
C PHE A 105 0.38 4.52 -0.12
N LEU A 106 -0.21 4.76 -1.30
CA LEU A 106 -1.34 5.69 -1.46
C LEU A 106 -2.51 5.33 -0.52
N SER A 107 -2.89 4.05 -0.48
CA SER A 107 -3.93 3.58 0.42
C SER A 107 -3.61 3.83 1.91
N VAL A 108 -2.34 3.72 2.32
CA VAL A 108 -1.92 4.03 3.70
C VAL A 108 -2.08 5.53 3.98
N ILE A 109 -1.54 6.40 3.13
CA ILE A 109 -1.58 7.85 3.38
C ILE A 109 -2.99 8.45 3.26
N GLU A 110 -3.89 7.79 2.53
CA GLU A 110 -5.31 8.18 2.45
C GLU A 110 -6.10 7.78 3.70
N THR A 111 -5.66 6.74 4.42
CA THR A 111 -6.40 6.17 5.56
C THR A 111 -5.77 6.48 6.92
N ARG A 112 -4.58 7.11 6.93
CA ARG A 112 -3.80 7.37 8.14
C ARG A 112 -3.40 8.84 8.23
N PRO A 113 -3.34 9.42 9.45
CA PRO A 113 -2.81 10.77 9.62
C PRO A 113 -1.38 10.88 9.09
N ARG A 114 -1.09 11.96 8.35
CA ARG A 114 0.21 12.25 7.75
C ARG A 114 1.36 12.00 8.73
N ASP A 115 1.30 12.64 9.90
CA ASP A 115 2.38 12.64 10.88
C ASP A 115 2.66 11.22 11.41
N ALA A 116 1.63 10.38 11.52
CA ALA A 116 1.77 9.00 11.96
C ALA A 116 2.50 8.15 10.90
N VAL A 117 2.21 8.37 9.61
CA VAL A 117 2.93 7.68 8.52
C VAL A 117 4.38 8.14 8.44
N VAL A 118 4.62 9.45 8.56
CA VAL A 118 5.98 10.01 8.59
C VAL A 118 6.77 9.45 9.78
N ALA A 119 6.17 9.39 10.97
CA ALA A 119 6.80 8.82 12.16
C ALA A 119 7.13 7.33 11.97
N ALA A 120 6.23 6.55 11.36
CA ALA A 120 6.47 5.14 11.05
C ALA A 120 7.65 4.96 10.08
N LEU A 121 7.69 5.74 8.98
CA LEU A 121 8.82 5.70 8.03
C LEU A 121 10.15 6.08 8.70
N LYS A 122 10.15 7.14 9.54
CA LYS A 122 11.33 7.54 10.31
C LYS A 122 11.79 6.45 11.27
N ALA A 123 10.88 5.70 11.89
CA ALA A 123 11.24 4.60 12.77
C ALA A 123 11.91 3.45 11.97
N LEU A 124 11.35 3.08 10.81
CA LEU A 124 11.93 2.07 9.93
C LEU A 124 13.32 2.48 9.40
N MET A 125 13.52 3.75 9.04
CA MET A 125 14.81 4.26 8.56
C MET A 125 15.88 4.37 9.66
N LYS A 126 15.47 4.40 10.93
CA LYS A 126 16.39 4.45 12.08
C LYS A 126 16.79 3.05 12.58
N ALA A 127 15.91 2.07 12.44
CA ALA A 127 16.13 0.74 12.97
C ALA A 127 17.11 -0.07 12.10
N GLU A 128 18.19 -0.55 12.73
CA GLU A 128 19.08 -1.55 12.13
C GLU A 128 18.30 -2.83 11.78
N GLY A 129 18.64 -3.49 10.67
CA GLY A 129 17.90 -4.62 10.14
C GLY A 129 16.66 -4.24 9.33
N TYR A 130 16.22 -2.97 9.38
CA TYR A 130 15.12 -2.42 8.57
C TYR A 130 15.62 -1.41 7.53
N ASN A 131 16.59 -0.57 7.89
CA ASN A 131 17.15 0.46 7.02
C ASN A 131 18.26 -0.03 6.07
N ASP A 132 18.68 -1.28 6.23
CA ASP A 132 19.70 -1.98 5.42
C ASP A 132 19.14 -3.25 4.76
N ASN A 133 17.90 -3.63 5.09
CA ASN A 133 17.24 -4.81 4.54
C ASN A 133 16.20 -4.45 3.48
N ARG A 134 16.57 -4.60 2.21
CA ARG A 134 15.69 -4.28 1.07
C ARG A 134 14.39 -5.08 1.03
N GLU A 135 14.36 -6.30 1.59
CA GLU A 135 13.19 -7.19 1.47
C GLU A 135 12.01 -6.69 2.32
N ILE A 136 12.29 -6.02 3.43
CA ILE A 136 11.28 -5.36 4.27
C ILE A 136 10.55 -4.25 3.51
N TRP A 137 11.20 -3.63 2.53
CA TRP A 137 10.65 -2.54 1.71
C TRP A 137 9.81 -3.04 0.53
N ASP A 138 9.75 -4.36 0.29
CA ASP A 138 8.76 -4.91 -0.63
C ASP A 138 7.35 -4.73 -0.07
N SER A 139 6.39 -4.47 -0.98
CA SER A 139 5.04 -4.05 -0.59
C SER A 139 4.30 -5.05 0.29
N ALA A 140 4.65 -6.33 0.19
CA ALA A 140 4.05 -7.39 1.01
C ALA A 140 4.38 -7.27 2.50
N LEU A 141 5.50 -6.61 2.86
CA LEU A 141 5.94 -6.38 4.24
C LEU A 141 5.79 -4.92 4.64
N LEU A 142 6.18 -3.99 3.76
CA LEU A 142 6.16 -2.56 4.05
C LEU A 142 4.75 -2.06 4.37
N ILE A 143 3.74 -2.46 3.59
CA ILE A 143 2.37 -1.96 3.77
C ILE A 143 1.75 -2.39 5.12
N PRO A 144 1.77 -3.67 5.52
CA PRO A 144 1.28 -4.06 6.84
C PRO A 144 2.07 -3.42 7.99
N LEU A 145 3.38 -3.24 7.85
CA LEU A 145 4.21 -2.49 8.80
C LEU A 145 3.72 -1.05 8.94
N LEU A 146 3.63 -0.31 7.84
CA LEU A 146 3.21 1.09 7.87
C LEU A 146 1.80 1.25 8.46
N LEU A 147 0.87 0.35 8.13
CA LEU A 147 -0.45 0.34 8.74
C LEU A 147 -0.38 0.13 10.26
N ALA A 148 0.30 -0.93 10.72
CA ALA A 148 0.37 -1.25 12.14
C ALA A 148 1.07 -0.15 12.96
N LEU A 149 2.19 0.36 12.46
CA LEU A 149 2.96 1.41 13.12
C LEU A 149 2.17 2.72 13.21
N SER A 150 1.57 3.17 12.11
CA SER A 150 0.79 4.42 12.08
C SER A 150 -0.49 4.37 12.93
N GLU A 151 -0.95 3.18 13.34
CA GLU A 151 -2.06 3.00 14.28
C GLU A 151 -1.67 3.10 15.75
N ARG A 152 -0.38 3.11 16.05
CA ARG A 152 0.12 3.24 17.42
C ARG A 152 1.09 4.43 17.57
N PRO A 153 0.68 5.68 17.27
CA PRO A 153 1.53 6.86 17.48
C PRO A 153 2.13 6.99 18.89
N PRO A 154 1.41 6.67 19.99
CA PRO A 154 1.99 6.70 21.33
C PRO A 154 3.14 5.71 21.52
N ALA A 155 3.05 4.51 20.93
CA ALA A 155 4.12 3.53 20.98
C ALA A 155 5.32 3.98 20.14
N LEU A 156 5.07 4.49 18.92
CA LEU A 156 6.12 5.05 18.05
C LEU A 156 6.90 6.20 18.70
N SER A 157 6.25 6.97 19.56
CA SER A 157 6.87 8.09 20.28
C SER A 157 7.72 7.65 21.47
N ASN A 158 7.70 6.36 21.83
CA ASN A 158 8.49 5.83 22.93
C ASN A 158 9.99 5.82 22.54
N PRO A 159 10.91 6.37 23.36
CA PRO A 159 12.34 6.37 23.05
C PRO A 159 12.94 4.97 22.82
N GLY A 160 12.38 3.94 23.46
CA GLY A 160 12.80 2.55 23.30
C GLY A 160 12.17 1.84 22.10
N PHE A 161 11.31 2.50 21.32
CA PHE A 161 10.59 1.86 20.21
C PHE A 161 11.52 1.28 19.16
N VAL A 162 12.49 2.09 18.71
CA VAL A 162 13.44 1.68 17.65
C VAL A 162 14.25 0.47 18.11
N SER A 163 14.81 0.50 19.32
CA SER A 163 15.56 -0.64 19.86
C SER A 163 14.72 -1.90 20.12
N ALA A 164 13.40 -1.75 20.33
CA ALA A 164 12.51 -2.90 20.39
C ALA A 164 12.20 -3.44 19.00
N LEU A 165 12.02 -2.57 18.01
CA LEU A 165 11.79 -2.92 16.62
C LEU A 165 12.97 -3.70 16.03
N GLU A 166 14.20 -3.27 16.31
CA GLU A 166 15.44 -3.97 15.92
C GLU A 166 15.52 -5.42 16.45
N LYS A 167 14.91 -5.67 17.60
CA LYS A 167 14.86 -7.01 18.22
C LYS A 167 13.65 -7.82 17.78
N TYR A 168 12.69 -7.19 17.10
CA TYR A 168 11.49 -7.87 16.66
C TYR A 168 11.80 -8.73 15.43
N ASP A 169 11.65 -10.04 15.59
CA ASP A 169 11.83 -10.99 14.51
C ASP A 169 10.59 -11.01 13.60
N ILE A 170 10.62 -10.15 12.58
CA ILE A 170 9.58 -10.11 11.55
C ILE A 170 9.56 -11.38 10.70
N TRP A 171 10.68 -12.09 10.59
CA TRP A 171 10.80 -13.30 9.78
C TRP A 171 10.09 -14.48 10.43
N ASP A 172 10.18 -14.62 11.76
CA ASP A 172 9.36 -15.57 12.52
C ASP A 172 7.86 -15.35 12.26
N LEU A 173 7.40 -14.09 12.27
CA LEU A 173 6.00 -13.78 11.95
C LEU A 173 5.64 -14.21 10.51
N VAL A 174 6.51 -13.95 9.54
CA VAL A 174 6.31 -14.32 8.13
C VAL A 174 6.24 -15.84 7.97
N ASP A 175 7.14 -16.57 8.63
CA ASP A 175 7.20 -18.02 8.57
C ASP A 175 5.98 -18.67 9.24
N ARG A 176 5.52 -18.12 10.37
CA ARG A 176 4.28 -18.54 11.03
C ARG A 176 3.07 -18.33 10.12
N ASP A 177 2.87 -17.15 9.51
CA ASP A 177 1.77 -16.93 8.55
C ASP A 177 1.84 -17.92 7.38
N ALA A 178 3.03 -18.14 6.83
CA ALA A 178 3.20 -19.07 5.72
C ALA A 178 2.84 -20.51 6.12
N SER A 179 3.19 -20.93 7.34
CA SER A 179 2.86 -22.24 7.88
C SER A 179 1.35 -22.39 8.12
N GLU A 180 0.72 -21.42 8.78
CA GLU A 180 -0.71 -21.39 9.08
C GLU A 180 -1.55 -21.38 7.79
N ARG A 181 -1.15 -20.60 6.80
CA ARG A 181 -1.79 -20.56 5.48
C ARG A 181 -1.70 -21.90 4.75
N ARG A 182 -0.53 -22.55 4.77
CA ARG A 182 -0.36 -23.89 4.18
C ARG A 182 -1.23 -24.92 4.90
N ALA A 183 -1.33 -24.84 6.23
CA ALA A 183 -2.18 -25.74 7.02
C ALA A 183 -3.68 -25.52 6.71
N ALA A 184 -4.14 -24.27 6.65
CA ALA A 184 -5.53 -23.94 6.30
C ALA A 184 -5.89 -24.42 4.90
N LEU A 185 -4.99 -24.24 3.92
CA LEU A 185 -5.19 -24.73 2.56
C LEU A 185 -5.34 -26.26 2.50
N ARG A 186 -4.51 -27.00 3.24
CA ARG A 186 -4.62 -28.47 3.35
C ARG A 186 -5.96 -28.92 3.94
N LEU A 187 -6.57 -28.10 4.80
CA LEU A 187 -7.88 -28.35 5.41
C LEU A 187 -9.05 -27.78 4.60
N GLY A 188 -8.81 -27.22 3.40
CA GLY A 188 -9.84 -26.57 2.58
C GLY A 188 -10.46 -25.32 3.21
N ARG A 189 -9.78 -24.71 4.18
CA ARG A 189 -10.28 -23.52 4.90
C ARG A 189 -9.77 -22.25 4.24
N LYS A 190 -10.58 -21.19 4.30
CA LYS A 190 -10.13 -19.84 3.95
C LYS A 190 -9.16 -19.35 5.01
N HIS A 191 -8.10 -18.67 4.57
CA HIS A 191 -7.14 -17.99 5.43
C HIS A 191 -7.15 -16.50 5.09
N PRO A 192 -7.09 -15.58 6.08
CA PRO A 192 -7.08 -14.14 5.80
C PRO A 192 -5.92 -13.74 4.87
N PRO A 193 -6.04 -12.59 4.17
CA PRO A 193 -4.96 -12.03 3.36
C PRO A 193 -3.68 -11.86 4.19
N LYS A 194 -2.52 -12.09 3.57
CA LYS A 194 -1.21 -11.97 4.24
C LYS A 194 -0.98 -10.58 4.83
N SER A 195 -1.46 -9.53 4.16
CA SER A 195 -1.38 -8.17 4.68
C SER A 195 -2.14 -8.00 6.00
N GLU A 196 -3.26 -8.70 6.19
CA GLU A 196 -4.08 -8.59 7.40
C GLU A 196 -3.49 -9.38 8.57
N THR A 197 -3.01 -10.59 8.31
CA THR A 197 -2.36 -11.42 9.33
C THR A 197 -1.05 -10.81 9.79
N LEU A 198 -0.21 -10.30 8.88
CA LEU A 198 1.03 -9.63 9.24
C LEU A 198 0.76 -8.35 10.05
N ARG A 199 -0.16 -7.49 9.58
CA ARG A 199 -0.56 -6.29 10.32
C ARG A 199 -1.03 -6.64 11.73
N THR A 200 -1.85 -7.68 11.87
CA THR A 200 -2.36 -8.13 13.17
C THR A 200 -1.23 -8.61 14.09
N GLY A 201 -0.31 -9.43 13.59
CA GLY A 201 0.84 -9.90 14.36
C GLY A 201 1.75 -8.76 14.83
N ILE A 202 1.98 -7.76 13.97
CA ILE A 202 2.75 -6.57 14.32
C ILE A 202 2.02 -5.75 15.39
N LEU A 203 0.72 -5.53 15.25
CA LEU A 203 -0.10 -4.83 16.26
C LEU A 203 -0.05 -5.54 17.62
N THR A 204 -0.21 -6.87 17.64
CA THR A 204 -0.11 -7.68 18.86
C THR A 204 1.25 -7.52 19.52
N TRP A 205 2.33 -7.52 18.74
CA TRP A 205 3.67 -7.25 19.27
C TRP A 205 3.78 -5.85 19.87
N ILE A 206 3.35 -4.81 19.14
CA ILE A 206 3.39 -3.42 19.63
C ILE A 206 2.62 -3.29 20.94
N ASP A 207 1.40 -3.82 21.00
CA ASP A 207 0.52 -3.72 22.17
C ASP A 207 1.09 -4.49 23.39
N THR A 208 1.84 -5.56 23.14
CA THR A 208 2.53 -6.33 24.19
C THR A 208 3.80 -5.62 24.68
N ALA A 209 4.61 -5.09 23.77
CA ALA A 209 5.88 -4.43 24.10
C ALA A 209 5.69 -3.02 24.66
N PHE A 210 4.63 -2.34 24.22
CA PHE A 210 4.30 -0.95 24.57
C PHE A 210 2.83 -0.85 24.99
N PRO A 211 2.44 -1.51 26.11
CA PRO A 211 1.07 -1.46 26.56
C PRO A 211 0.66 -0.01 26.79
N ALA A 212 -0.46 0.40 26.19
CA ALA A 212 -1.04 1.69 26.46
C ALA A 212 -1.30 1.77 27.96
N ARG A 213 -0.56 2.62 28.68
CA ARG A 213 -0.90 2.89 30.08
C ARG A 213 -2.31 3.46 30.06
N ILE A 214 -3.26 2.69 30.59
CA ILE A 214 -4.55 3.24 30.99
C ILE A 214 -4.19 4.31 32.02
N ALA A 215 -4.35 5.58 31.67
CA ALA A 215 -4.33 6.63 32.67
C ALA A 215 -5.43 6.27 33.65
N LEU A 216 -5.06 5.85 34.86
CA LEU A 216 -6.01 5.82 35.97
C LEU A 216 -6.66 7.22 35.99
N PRO A 217 -8.00 7.32 36.13
CA PRO A 217 -8.63 8.62 36.30
C PRO A 217 -7.83 9.36 37.38
N PRO A 218 -7.55 10.67 37.19
CA PRO A 218 -6.79 11.43 38.17
C PRO A 218 -7.41 11.12 39.53
N SER A 219 -6.61 10.61 40.47
CA SER A 219 -7.11 10.43 41.84
C SER A 219 -7.65 11.79 42.22
N GLU A 220 -8.98 11.90 42.38
CA GLU A 220 -9.64 13.11 42.81
C GLU A 220 -9.02 13.43 44.16
N LYS A 221 -8.01 14.31 44.17
CA LYS A 221 -7.37 14.74 45.40
C LYS A 221 -8.46 15.55 46.08
N LEU A 222 -9.20 14.91 46.99
CA LEU A 222 -10.17 15.61 47.82
C LEU A 222 -9.45 16.85 48.36
N THR A 223 -10.05 18.00 48.10
CA THR A 223 -9.57 19.24 48.69
C THR A 223 -9.57 19.06 50.21
N ARG A 224 -8.67 19.77 50.91
CA ARG A 224 -8.59 19.70 52.37
C ARG A 224 -9.97 19.96 53.03
N GLN A 225 -10.80 20.79 52.39
CA GLN A 225 -12.17 21.07 52.78
C GLN A 225 -13.09 19.85 52.66
N GLU A 226 -13.05 19.11 51.56
CA GLU A 226 -13.85 17.89 51.35
C GLU A 226 -13.40 16.75 52.26
N ALA A 227 -12.10 16.65 52.51
CA ALA A 227 -11.54 15.68 53.46
C ALA A 227 -11.99 15.99 54.90
N MET A 228 -11.97 17.26 55.30
CA MET A 228 -12.45 17.68 56.63
C MET A 228 -13.97 17.55 56.78
N ALA A 229 -14.76 17.79 55.73
CA ALA A 229 -16.21 17.58 55.75
C ALA A 229 -16.59 16.11 55.96
N ARG A 230 -15.84 15.18 55.35
CA ARG A 230 -16.03 13.73 55.57
C ARG A 230 -15.66 13.29 56.98
N VAL A 231 -14.58 13.84 57.56
CA VAL A 231 -14.20 13.54 58.95
C VAL A 231 -15.23 14.10 59.93
N ALA A 232 -15.78 15.30 59.68
CA ALA A 232 -16.84 15.88 60.49
C ALA A 232 -18.14 15.06 60.44
N ALA A 233 -18.50 14.50 59.27
CA ALA A 233 -19.69 13.65 59.13
C ALA A 233 -19.58 12.31 59.88
N ILE A 234 -18.37 11.80 60.10
CA ILE A 234 -18.13 10.57 60.88
C ILE A 234 -18.24 10.82 62.39
N GLY A 235 -17.92 12.04 62.85
CA GLY A 235 -17.97 12.42 64.27
C GLY A 235 -19.36 12.77 64.83
N VAL A 236 -20.42 12.74 64.02
CA VAL A 236 -21.80 13.09 64.45
C VAL A 236 -22.66 11.85 64.76
N ASN A 237 -22.15 10.63 64.51
CA ASN A 237 -22.84 9.36 64.79
C ASN A 237 -22.21 8.54 65.94
N LEU A 238 -21.62 9.20 66.93
CA LEU A 238 -21.29 8.60 68.24
C LEU A 238 -21.94 9.40 69.37
#